data_AF-A0A850TWU4-F1
#
_entry.id   AF-A0A850TWU4-F1
#
_cell.length_a   1.000
_cell.length_b   1.000
_cell.length_c   1.000
_cell.angle_alpha   90.00
_cell.angle_beta   90.00
_cell.angle_gamma   90.00
#
_symmetry.space_group_name_H-M   'P 1'
#
loop_
_entity.id
_entity.type
_entity.pdbx_description
1 polymer ?
#
loop_
_entity_poly.entity_id
_entity_poly.type
_entity_poly.pdbx_seq_one_letter_code
_entity_poly.pdbx_strand_id
1 'polypeptide(L)'
;GWILEGFPENQEQAWMLQSSGIIPRHIGKQCKVSVYHTTFDWPSDLLVQQRLVKPEDLSEQEMSKKLLEYHRNFPGIFQIYQKVLKLINADQPSVDV
;
A
#
# COMPACT_ATOMS: atom_id res chain seq x y z
N GLY A 1 9.67 -14.12 10.07
CA GLY A 1 8.57 -13.15 10.31
C GLY A 1 7.63 -13.19 9.14
N TRP A 2 6.38 -12.78 9.31
CA TRP A 2 5.35 -12.77 8.26
C TRP A 2 5.10 -11.34 7.79
N ILE A 3 4.76 -11.15 6.52
CA ILE A 3 4.36 -9.87 5.94
C ILE A 3 3.00 -10.08 5.29
N LEU A 4 2.02 -9.25 5.67
CA LEU A 4 0.70 -9.21 5.05
C LEU A 4 0.66 -8.03 4.09
N GLU A 5 0.40 -8.30 2.81
CA GLU A 5 0.31 -7.29 1.75
C GLU A 5 -1.15 -7.15 1.31
N GLY A 6 -1.67 -5.93 1.27
CA GLY A 6 -3.07 -5.67 0.91
C GLY A 6 -4.08 -6.21 1.93
N PHE A 7 -3.68 -6.52 3.16
CA PHE A 7 -4.59 -7.06 4.18
C PHE A 7 -4.13 -6.59 5.58
N PRO A 8 -5.03 -6.15 6.47
CA PRO A 8 -6.48 -6.01 6.31
C PRO A 8 -6.89 -4.74 5.54
N GLU A 9 -7.93 -4.83 4.71
CA GLU A 9 -8.52 -3.71 3.94
C GLU A 9 -9.73 -3.08 4.63
N ASN A 10 -10.31 -3.78 5.61
CA ASN A 10 -11.49 -3.32 6.35
C ASN A 10 -11.42 -3.71 7.83
N GLN A 11 -12.35 -3.14 8.61
CA GLN A 11 -12.41 -3.34 10.05
C GLN A 11 -12.66 -4.80 10.44
N GLU A 12 -13.51 -5.52 9.73
CA GLU A 12 -13.82 -6.93 10.03
C GLU A 12 -12.58 -7.82 9.88
N GLN A 13 -11.80 -7.60 8.82
CA GLN A 13 -10.54 -8.31 8.60
C GLN A 13 -9.50 -8.01 9.69
N ALA A 14 -9.42 -6.74 10.12
CA ALA A 14 -8.57 -6.34 11.24
C ALA A 14 -8.98 -7.04 12.54
N TRP A 15 -10.28 -7.15 12.80
CA TRP A 15 -10.82 -7.91 13.93
C TRP A 15 -10.54 -9.40 13.84
N MET A 16 -10.65 -10.01 12.65
CA MET A 16 -10.32 -11.42 12.45
C MET A 16 -8.85 -11.73 12.78
N LEU A 17 -7.93 -10.84 12.39
CA LEU A 17 -6.51 -10.96 12.74
C LEU A 17 -6.29 -10.91 14.26
N GLN A 18 -6.88 -9.91 14.93
CA GLN A 18 -6.76 -9.78 16.39
C GLN A 18 -7.36 -10.97 17.14
N SER A 19 -8.56 -11.41 16.76
CA SER A 19 -9.24 -12.57 17.35
C SER A 19 -8.49 -13.88 17.11
N SER A 20 -7.73 -13.98 16.01
CA SER A 20 -6.87 -15.13 15.71
C SER A 20 -5.49 -15.04 16.39
N GLY A 21 -5.24 -14.00 17.20
CA GLY A 21 -3.97 -13.77 17.87
C GLY A 21 -2.84 -13.27 16.96
N ILE A 22 -3.15 -12.91 15.71
CA ILE A 22 -2.19 -12.41 14.73
C ILE A 22 -2.14 -10.90 14.83
N ILE A 23 -1.12 -10.38 15.53
CA ILE A 23 -0.92 -8.94 15.72
C ILE A 23 0.34 -8.52 14.96
N PRO A 24 0.21 -7.77 13.83
CA PRO A 24 1.35 -7.23 13.11
C PRO A 24 2.18 -6.31 14.01
N ARG A 25 3.50 -6.47 14.00
CA ARG A 25 4.43 -5.59 14.72
C ARG A 25 4.75 -4.30 13.98
N HIS A 26 4.64 -4.32 12.66
CA HIS A 26 4.87 -3.18 11.77
C HIS A 26 3.86 -3.27 10.64
N ILE A 27 3.24 -2.13 10.32
CA ILE A 27 2.32 -1.98 9.20
C ILE A 27 2.96 -0.99 8.24
N GLY A 28 3.13 -1.39 6.98
CA GLY A 28 3.72 -0.57 5.93
C GLY A 28 3.31 -1.10 4.56
N LYS A 29 3.18 -0.21 3.59
CA LYS A 29 2.92 -0.58 2.20
C LYS A 29 4.26 -0.84 1.52
N GLN A 30 4.63 -2.09 1.33
CA GLN A 30 5.82 -2.45 0.57
C GLN A 30 5.43 -2.68 -0.89
N CYS A 31 5.77 -1.76 -1.78
CA CYS A 31 5.61 -1.95 -3.23
C CYS A 31 6.70 -2.91 -3.72
N LYS A 32 6.43 -4.22 -3.75
CA LYS A 32 7.42 -5.22 -4.24
C LYS A 32 7.61 -5.21 -5.75
N VAL A 33 6.66 -4.64 -6.50
CA VAL A 33 6.83 -4.42 -7.93
C VAL A 33 7.69 -3.16 -8.07
N SER A 34 8.81 -3.23 -8.78
CA SER A 34 9.55 -2.05 -9.19
C SER A 34 8.64 -1.24 -10.13
N VAL A 35 7.86 -0.34 -9.55
CA VAL A 35 6.98 0.56 -10.28
C VAL A 35 7.85 1.74 -10.70
N TYR A 36 8.06 1.84 -12.00
CA TYR A 36 8.80 2.95 -12.59
C TYR A 36 7.85 4.08 -12.92
N HIS A 37 8.28 5.31 -12.67
CA HIS A 37 7.49 6.50 -13.00
C HIS A 37 8.08 7.16 -14.25
N THR A 38 7.26 7.38 -15.28
CA THR A 38 7.68 8.02 -16.54
C THR A 38 8.33 9.39 -16.35
N THR A 39 7.96 10.11 -15.29
CA THR A 39 8.48 11.46 -14.97
C THR A 39 9.61 11.49 -13.93
N PHE A 40 9.63 10.58 -12.95
CA PHE A 40 10.47 10.73 -11.74
C PHE A 40 11.46 9.60 -11.52
N ASP A 41 11.20 8.41 -12.08
CA ASP A 41 12.02 7.21 -11.88
C ASP A 41 11.91 6.30 -13.10
N TRP A 42 12.40 6.80 -14.25
CA TRP A 42 12.38 6.10 -15.53
C TRP A 42 13.71 5.34 -15.74
N PRO A 43 13.67 4.03 -15.98
CA PRO A 43 14.90 3.24 -16.06
C PRO A 43 15.67 3.60 -17.34
N SER A 44 16.98 3.83 -17.23
CA SER A 44 17.82 4.12 -18.40
C SER A 44 18.09 2.90 -19.29
N ASP A 45 17.90 1.69 -18.75
CA ASP A 45 18.07 0.43 -19.47
C ASP A 45 16.89 0.13 -20.40
N LEU A 46 17.15 0.10 -21.70
CA LEU A 46 16.16 -0.18 -22.74
C LEU A 46 15.54 -1.58 -22.64
N LEU A 47 16.28 -2.58 -22.14
CA LEU A 47 15.76 -3.93 -21.97
C LEU A 47 14.78 -4.02 -20.80
N VAL A 48 14.90 -3.12 -19.81
CA VAL A 48 13.93 -2.98 -18.72
C VAL A 48 12.69 -2.27 -19.24
N GLN A 49 12.84 -1.17 -19.98
CA GLN A 49 11.72 -0.44 -20.58
C GLN A 49 10.84 -1.33 -21.47
N GLN A 50 11.45 -2.19 -22.30
CA GLN A 50 10.72 -3.10 -23.18
C GLN A 50 9.91 -4.17 -22.44
N ARG A 51 10.25 -4.46 -21.18
CA ARG A 51 9.54 -5.42 -20.32
C ARG A 51 8.52 -4.74 -19.41
N LEU A 52 8.47 -3.40 -19.40
CA LEU A 52 7.47 -2.67 -18.61
C LEU A 52 6.09 -2.93 -19.18
N VAL A 53 5.24 -3.50 -18.34
CA VAL A 53 3.82 -3.65 -18.60
C VAL A 53 3.13 -2.46 -17.94
N LYS A 54 2.35 -1.71 -18.71
CA LYS A 54 1.46 -0.72 -18.11
C LYS A 54 0.52 -1.47 -17.18
N PRO A 55 0.35 -1.04 -15.92
CA PRO A 55 -0.67 -1.63 -15.07
C PRO A 55 -2.01 -1.53 -15.81
N GLU A 56 -2.89 -2.51 -15.59
CA GLU A 56 -4.27 -2.42 -16.09
C GLU A 56 -4.80 -1.03 -15.73
N ASP A 57 -5.20 -0.27 -16.74
CA ASP A 57 -5.66 1.11 -16.59
C ASP A 57 -6.94 1.07 -15.75
N LEU A 58 -6.78 1.12 -14.43
CA LEU A 58 -7.87 1.47 -13.53
C LEU A 58 -8.28 2.87 -13.94
N SER A 59 -9.50 3.01 -14.44
CA SER A 59 -10.06 4.30 -14.82
C SER A 59 -9.88 5.28 -13.66
N GLU A 60 -9.70 6.57 -13.97
CA GLU A 60 -9.67 7.62 -12.94
C GLU A 60 -10.87 7.52 -11.99
N GLN A 61 -12.02 7.11 -12.52
CA GLN A 61 -13.24 6.85 -11.73
C GLN A 61 -13.10 5.65 -10.79
N GLU A 62 -12.42 4.58 -11.19
CA GLU A 62 -12.17 3.41 -10.35
C GLU A 62 -11.12 3.71 -9.27
N MET A 63 -10.06 4.45 -9.64
CA MET A 63 -9.04 4.95 -8.71
C MET A 63 -9.65 5.87 -7.65
N SER A 64 -10.49 6.82 -8.05
CA SER A 64 -11.19 7.71 -7.11
C SER A 64 -12.15 6.95 -6.20
N LYS A 65 -12.86 5.93 -6.72
CA LYS A 65 -13.71 5.05 -5.91
C LYS A 65 -12.89 4.29 -4.85
N LYS A 66 -11.75 3.70 -5.24
CA LYS A 66 -10.85 3.00 -4.30
C LYS A 66 -10.29 3.94 -3.24
N LEU A 67 -9.89 5.16 -3.63
CA LEU A 67 -9.38 6.16 -2.70
C LEU A 67 -10.45 6.57 -1.68
N LEU A 68 -11.68 6.78 -2.15
CA LEU A 68 -12.82 7.11 -1.29
C LEU A 68 -13.16 5.99 -0.31
N GLU A 69 -13.10 4.74 -0.76
CA GLU A 69 -13.30 3.56 0.08
C GLU A 69 -12.21 3.44 1.15
N TYR A 70 -10.94 3.63 0.77
CA TYR A 70 -9.83 3.70 1.72
C TYR A 70 -10.07 4.76 2.81
N HIS A 71 -10.45 5.99 2.41
CA HIS A 71 -10.73 7.06 3.38
C HIS A 71 -11.91 6.75 4.31
N ARG A 72 -12.90 5.99 3.87
CA ARG A 72 -14.03 5.55 4.71
C ARG A 72 -13.60 4.49 5.73
N ASN A 73 -12.75 3.55 5.33
CA ASN A 73 -12.33 2.44 6.18
C ASN A 73 -11.15 2.79 7.10
N PHE A 74 -10.32 3.75 6.70
CA PHE A 74 -9.09 4.12 7.41
C PHE A 74 -9.30 4.48 8.89
N PRO A 75 -10.31 5.29 9.30
CA PRO A 75 -10.49 5.62 10.71
C PRO A 75 -10.67 4.39 11.62
N GLY A 76 -11.42 3.38 11.17
CA GLY A 76 -11.65 2.15 11.93
C GLY A 76 -10.38 1.30 12.05
N ILE A 77 -9.64 1.14 10.95
CA ILE A 77 -8.36 0.42 10.94
C ILE A 77 -7.32 1.16 11.79
N PHE A 78 -7.26 2.48 11.66
CA PHE A 78 -6.37 3.35 12.42
C PHE A 78 -6.59 3.19 13.93
N GLN A 79 -7.85 3.20 14.38
CA GLN A 79 -8.19 3.06 15.79
C GLN A 79 -7.79 1.69 16.37
N ILE A 80 -7.89 0.63 15.57
CA ILE A 80 -7.49 -0.74 15.96
C ILE A 80 -5.98 -0.85 16.12
N TYR A 81 -5.21 -0.29 15.18
CA TYR A 81 -3.75 -0.43 15.14
C TYR A 81 -2.98 0.76 15.72
N GLN A 82 -3.65 1.78 16.25
CA GLN A 82 -3.03 3.03 16.73
C GLN A 82 -1.80 2.84 17.62
N LYS A 83 -1.75 1.76 18.42
CA LYS A 83 -0.64 1.48 19.36
C LYS A 83 0.62 0.92 18.70
N VAL A 84 0.50 0.38 17.49
CA VAL A 84 1.59 -0.26 16.73
C VAL A 84 1.79 0.36 15.34
N LEU A 85 0.98 1.35 14.99
CA LEU A 85 1.05 2.05 13.71
C LEU A 85 2.24 3.00 13.71
N LYS A 86 3.06 2.92 12.65
CA LYS A 86 4.04 3.96 12.31
C LYS A 86 3.56 4.63 11.03
N LEU A 87 3.26 5.93 11.12
CA LEU A 87 2.96 6.74 9.95
C LEU A 87 4.27 7.18 9.32
N ILE A 88 4.48 6.84 8.06
CA ILE A 88 5.66 7.25 7.29
C ILE A 88 5.18 8.26 6.25
N ASN A 89 5.89 9.37 6.11
CA ASN A 89 5.57 10.38 5.11
C ASN A 89 5.98 9.86 3.73
N ALA A 90 5.00 9.59 2.87
CA ALA A 90 5.23 9.10 1.52
C ALA A 90 5.54 10.22 0.50
N ASP A 91 5.50 11.50 0.91
CA ASP A 91 5.86 12.63 0.05
C ASP A 91 7.38 12.87 -0.02
N GLN A 92 8.17 12.06 0.70
CA GLN A 92 9.63 12.08 0.65
C GLN A 92 10.13 11.11 -0.42
N PRO A 93 11.28 11.39 -1.08
CA PRO A 93 11.83 10.50 -2.09
C PRO A 93 12.14 9.13 -1.48
N SER A 94 12.09 8.06 -2.28
CA SER A 94 12.16 6.66 -1.82
C SER A 94 13.42 6.29 -1.03
N VAL A 95 14.48 7.12 -1.10
CA VAL A 95 15.72 6.97 -0.31
C VAL A 95 15.58 7.48 1.13
N ASP A 96 14.62 8.37 1.39
CA ASP A 96 14.39 9.06 2.67
C ASP A 96 13.19 8.47 3.45
N VAL A 97 12.57 7.40 2.94
CA VAL A 97 11.38 6.70 3.46
C VAL A 97 11.74 5.34 4.05
#